data_AF-A0A855SBK2-F1
#
_entry.id   AF-A0A855SBK2-F1
#
_cell.length_a   1.000
_cell.length_b   1.000
_cell.length_c   1.000
_cell.angle_alpha   90.00
_cell.angle_beta   90.00
_cell.angle_gamma   90.00
#
_symmetry.space_group_name_H-M   'P 1'
#
loop_
_entity.id
_entity.type
_entity.pdbx_description
1 polymer ?
#
loop_
_entity_poly.entity_id
_entity_poly.type
_entity_poly.pdbx_seq_one_letter_code
_entity_poly.pdbx_strand_id
1 'polypeptide(L)'
;MKKTILSLVALSVLGMSSTVTAGEYETGQASFQWIGTVPAKTEASTGYQIVQSGSVGFNEGVMTFVNDTSGVKLTNANTIGFKVMDDDTGTNALKYKAELTSIKVGANDFATEQEDDGYFAVLADGEKLEIGAEITKEANANVTMLTIAAKSEDATADLEANESVVVQALLAVTPEA
;
A
#
# COMPACT_ATOMS: atom_id res chain seq x y z
N MET A 1 -17.83 -16.37 50.90
CA MET A 1 -16.90 -15.55 50.09
C MET A 1 -16.72 -16.20 48.73
N LYS A 2 -16.35 -15.40 47.73
CA LYS A 2 -16.55 -15.54 46.28
C LYS A 2 -16.11 -16.88 45.69
N LYS A 3 -16.93 -17.43 44.80
CA LYS A 3 -16.64 -18.56 43.92
C LYS A 3 -15.86 -18.04 42.71
N THR A 4 -14.72 -18.67 42.37
CA THR A 4 -14.23 -18.65 40.99
C THR A 4 -13.57 -20.00 40.68
N ILE A 5 -14.24 -20.74 39.79
CA ILE A 5 -13.92 -22.04 39.23
C ILE A 5 -13.44 -21.77 37.78
N LEU A 6 -12.33 -22.44 37.37
CA LEU A 6 -11.91 -22.82 36.00
C LEU A 6 -11.88 -21.71 34.91
N SER A 7 -11.12 -21.73 33.82
CA SER A 7 -10.43 -22.78 33.06
C SER A 7 -9.61 -22.10 31.95
N LEU A 8 -8.44 -22.66 31.67
CA LEU A 8 -7.78 -22.85 30.37
C LEU A 8 -8.34 -22.08 29.15
N VAL A 9 -7.52 -21.21 28.55
CA VAL A 9 -7.45 -21.07 27.09
C VAL A 9 -5.98 -20.95 26.69
N ALA A 10 -5.44 -22.05 26.17
CA ALA A 10 -4.28 -22.00 25.31
C ALA A 10 -4.72 -21.27 24.02
N LEU A 11 -4.21 -20.06 23.79
CA LEU A 11 -4.30 -19.44 22.48
C LEU A 11 -2.92 -19.54 21.83
N SER A 12 -2.81 -20.54 20.97
CA SER A 12 -1.81 -20.70 19.93
C SER A 12 -1.64 -19.40 19.14
N VAL A 13 -0.57 -18.66 19.41
CA VAL A 13 -0.07 -17.66 18.46
C VAL A 13 0.67 -18.42 17.37
N LEU A 14 -0.08 -18.87 16.37
CA LEU A 14 0.45 -19.12 15.04
C LEU A 14 0.60 -17.75 14.35
N GLY A 15 1.67 -17.04 14.69
CA GLY A 15 2.11 -15.86 13.96
C GLY A 15 3.44 -16.20 13.32
N MET A 16 3.45 -16.31 12.00
CA MET A 16 4.59 -16.77 11.22
C MET A 16 5.87 -15.98 11.56
N SER A 17 6.79 -16.61 12.29
CA SER A 17 8.18 -16.18 12.31
C SER A 17 8.77 -16.59 10.97
N SER A 18 8.98 -15.62 10.06
CA SER A 18 9.86 -15.83 8.93
C SER A 18 11.29 -15.94 9.46
N THR A 19 11.69 -17.15 9.85
CA THR A 19 13.07 -17.44 10.19
C THR A 19 13.91 -17.33 8.92
N VAL A 20 14.59 -16.20 8.74
CA VAL A 20 15.70 -16.07 7.80
C VAL A 20 16.89 -16.80 8.42
N THR A 21 17.21 -17.99 7.92
CA THR A 21 18.46 -18.67 8.25
C THR A 21 19.56 -18.09 7.35
N ALA A 22 20.32 -17.13 7.88
CA ALA A 22 21.53 -16.64 7.25
C ALA A 22 22.62 -17.72 7.31
N GLY A 23 23.29 -17.98 6.18
CA GLY A 23 24.57 -18.68 6.17
C GLY A 23 25.60 -17.85 6.96
N GLU A 24 26.47 -18.55 7.70
CA GLU A 24 27.52 -18.04 8.60
C GLU A 24 27.68 -16.49 8.66
N TYR A 25 27.09 -15.90 9.71
CA TYR A 25 27.38 -14.54 10.21
C TYR A 25 27.14 -13.35 9.25
N GLU A 26 26.25 -13.45 8.27
CA GLU A 26 25.73 -12.26 7.60
C GLU A 26 24.68 -11.55 8.48
N THR A 27 24.76 -10.22 8.57
CA THR A 27 23.81 -9.41 9.35
C THR A 27 22.43 -9.46 8.69
N GLY A 28 21.48 -10.16 9.31
CA GLY A 28 20.07 -10.12 8.89
C GLY A 28 19.41 -8.80 9.26
N GLN A 29 18.45 -8.34 8.45
CA GLN A 29 17.63 -7.17 8.75
C GLN A 29 16.17 -7.56 8.89
N ALA A 30 15.46 -6.81 9.73
CA ALA A 30 14.01 -6.81 9.81
C ALA A 30 13.55 -5.35 9.76
N SER A 31 12.61 -5.04 8.88
CA SER A 31 11.98 -3.72 8.80
C SER A 31 10.65 -3.75 9.55
N PHE A 32 10.40 -2.75 10.38
CA PHE A 32 9.13 -2.56 11.08
C PHE A 32 8.62 -1.16 10.73
N GLN A 33 7.42 -1.09 10.16
CA GLN A 33 6.83 0.16 9.71
C GLN A 33 5.44 0.32 10.31
N TRP A 34 5.11 1.53 10.73
CA TRP A 34 3.77 1.92 11.13
C TRP A 34 3.30 2.99 10.15
N ILE A 35 2.28 2.68 9.36
CA ILE A 35 1.69 3.58 8.38
C ILE A 35 0.24 3.81 8.78
N GLY A 36 -0.20 5.06 8.74
CA GLY A 36 -1.59 5.43 9.01
C GLY A 36 -1.89 6.82 8.46
N THR A 37 -3.11 6.99 7.97
CA THR A 37 -3.64 8.29 7.52
C THR A 37 -4.89 8.61 8.30
N VAL A 38 -5.03 9.85 8.76
CA VAL A 38 -6.31 10.34 9.29
C VAL A 38 -7.10 10.89 8.09
N PRO A 39 -8.22 10.28 7.68
CA PRO A 39 -9.01 10.80 6.59
C PRO A 39 -9.62 12.17 6.95
N ALA A 40 -9.94 12.96 5.93
CA ALA A 40 -10.65 14.22 6.13
C ALA A 40 -12.02 13.96 6.78
N LYS A 41 -12.46 14.85 7.68
CA LYS A 41 -13.80 14.79 8.27
C LYS A 41 -14.84 14.98 7.17
N THR A 42 -15.66 13.96 6.91
CA THR A 42 -16.88 14.10 6.11
C THR A 42 -17.92 14.86 6.93
N GLU A 43 -18.31 16.05 6.47
CA GLU A 43 -19.47 16.77 7.01
C GLU A 43 -20.75 15.96 6.74
N ALA A 44 -21.75 16.12 7.60
CA ALA A 44 -22.99 15.34 7.56
C ALA A 44 -23.87 15.69 6.34
N SER A 45 -23.54 15.13 5.18
CA SER A 45 -24.47 14.88 4.08
C SER A 45 -23.97 13.63 3.34
N THR A 46 -24.77 12.55 3.36
CA THR A 46 -24.56 11.27 2.65
C THR A 46 -23.10 10.95 2.38
N GLY A 47 -22.41 10.46 3.42
CA GLY A 47 -20.98 10.20 3.37
C GLY A 47 -20.62 9.15 2.32
N TYR A 48 -19.34 9.09 1.96
CA TYR A 48 -18.78 7.96 1.22
C TYR A 48 -17.63 7.36 2.02
N GLN A 49 -17.35 6.10 1.75
CA GLN A 49 -16.22 5.38 2.33
C GLN A 49 -15.37 4.75 1.22
N ILE A 50 -14.05 4.81 1.42
CA ILE A 50 -13.07 4.10 0.60
C ILE A 50 -12.82 2.76 1.29
N VAL A 51 -13.25 1.68 0.65
CA VAL A 51 -13.23 0.33 1.21
C VAL A 51 -12.17 -0.50 0.50
N GLN A 52 -11.38 -1.23 1.27
CA GLN A 52 -10.44 -2.19 0.73
C GLN A 52 -11.15 -3.23 -0.14
N SER A 53 -10.53 -3.56 -1.26
CA SER A 53 -10.92 -4.64 -2.16
C SER A 53 -9.73 -5.56 -2.37
N GLY A 54 -9.92 -6.87 -2.21
CA GLY A 54 -8.83 -7.84 -2.28
C GLY A 54 -8.16 -8.11 -0.93
N SER A 55 -7.08 -8.90 -0.95
CA SER A 55 -6.48 -9.51 0.24
C SER A 55 -5.38 -8.69 0.91
N VAL A 56 -4.95 -7.58 0.31
CA VAL A 56 -3.86 -6.74 0.82
C VAL A 56 -4.44 -5.46 1.38
N GLY A 57 -4.21 -5.20 2.67
CA GLY A 57 -4.64 -3.96 3.33
C GLY A 57 -3.94 -2.73 2.77
N PHE A 58 -4.55 -1.56 2.95
CA PHE A 58 -4.01 -0.27 2.46
C PHE A 58 -2.59 0.03 2.94
N ASN A 59 -2.20 -0.53 4.09
CA ASN A 59 -0.88 -0.32 4.72
C ASN A 59 -0.06 -1.61 4.81
N GLU A 60 -0.46 -2.66 4.07
CA GLU A 60 0.12 -4.00 4.16
C GLU A 60 0.81 -4.43 2.85
N GLY A 61 1.02 -3.48 1.92
CA GLY A 61 1.72 -3.73 0.67
C GLY A 61 3.20 -4.06 0.91
N VAL A 62 3.68 -5.13 0.27
CA VAL A 62 5.09 -5.51 0.28
C VAL A 62 5.69 -5.34 -1.11
N MET A 63 6.93 -4.83 -1.15
CA MET A 63 7.77 -4.75 -2.34
C MET A 63 8.92 -5.76 -2.23
N THR A 64 9.31 -6.35 -3.36
CA THR A 64 10.46 -7.25 -3.48
C THR A 64 11.43 -6.70 -4.49
N PHE A 65 12.70 -6.61 -4.09
CA PHE A 65 13.79 -6.16 -4.94
C PHE A 65 14.73 -7.32 -5.25
N VAL A 66 15.36 -7.27 -6.42
CA VAL A 66 16.58 -8.02 -6.73
C VAL A 66 17.75 -7.05 -6.65
N ASN A 67 18.90 -7.53 -6.17
CA ASN A 67 20.16 -6.80 -6.21
C ASN A 67 21.19 -7.71 -6.86
N ASP A 68 21.57 -7.41 -8.11
CA ASP A 68 22.57 -8.16 -8.87
C ASP A 68 23.65 -7.22 -9.43
N THR A 69 24.54 -7.74 -10.29
CA THR A 69 25.63 -6.95 -10.89
C THR A 69 25.16 -5.75 -11.73
N SER A 70 23.87 -5.69 -12.04
CA SER A 70 23.20 -4.62 -12.79
C SER A 70 22.53 -3.59 -11.86
N GLY A 71 22.62 -3.76 -10.54
CA GLY A 71 22.05 -2.86 -9.52
C GLY A 71 20.77 -3.39 -8.86
N VAL A 72 20.15 -2.54 -8.03
CA VAL A 72 18.90 -2.82 -7.34
C VAL A 72 17.70 -2.54 -8.25
N LYS A 73 16.79 -3.51 -8.37
CA LYS A 73 15.56 -3.40 -9.18
C LYS A 73 14.35 -3.96 -8.44
N LEU A 74 13.23 -3.25 -8.50
CA LEU A 74 11.93 -3.75 -8.05
C LEU A 74 11.46 -4.86 -9.00
N THR A 75 11.24 -6.06 -8.47
CA THR A 75 10.79 -7.22 -9.26
C THR A 75 9.33 -7.56 -9.03
N ASN A 76 8.81 -7.22 -7.85
CA ASN A 76 7.43 -7.48 -7.50
C ASN A 76 6.91 -6.47 -6.47
N ALA A 77 5.63 -6.15 -6.56
CA ALA A 77 4.91 -5.41 -5.54
C ALA A 77 3.50 -5.99 -5.41
N ASN A 78 2.96 -5.99 -4.19
CA ASN A 78 1.56 -6.34 -4.01
C ASN A 78 0.64 -5.33 -4.71
N THR A 79 -0.54 -5.83 -5.10
CA THR A 79 -1.62 -5.00 -5.62
C THR A 79 -2.62 -4.74 -4.51
N ILE A 80 -2.92 -3.47 -4.27
CA ILE A 80 -3.89 -3.00 -3.28
C ILE A 80 -5.14 -2.55 -4.03
N GLY A 81 -6.26 -3.20 -3.77
CA GLY A 81 -7.54 -2.80 -4.37
C GLY A 81 -8.34 -1.89 -3.45
N PHE A 82 -9.06 -0.95 -4.03
CA PHE A 82 -10.07 -0.17 -3.30
C PHE A 82 -11.31 0.06 -4.15
N LYS A 83 -12.41 0.39 -3.47
CA LYS A 83 -13.67 0.81 -4.08
C LYS A 83 -14.31 1.90 -3.23
N VAL A 84 -15.14 2.72 -3.87
CA VAL A 84 -15.88 3.80 -3.20
C VAL A 84 -17.33 3.39 -3.03
N MET A 85 -17.80 3.43 -1.79
CA MET A 85 -19.16 3.04 -1.41
C MET A 85 -19.86 4.19 -0.71
N ASP A 86 -21.18 4.23 -0.84
CA ASP A 86 -22.05 5.05 -0.01
C ASP A 86 -21.92 4.64 1.47
N ASP A 87 -21.86 5.63 2.37
CA ASP A 87 -21.70 5.41 3.81
C ASP A 87 -23.02 5.05 4.51
N ASP A 88 -24.16 5.55 3.99
CA ASP A 88 -25.49 5.29 4.57
C ASP A 88 -25.83 3.79 4.55
N THR A 89 -25.47 3.10 3.46
CA THR A 89 -25.82 1.69 3.25
C THR A 89 -24.61 0.75 3.27
N GLY A 90 -23.40 1.25 3.04
CA GLY A 90 -22.17 0.48 2.89
C GLY A 90 -22.18 -0.56 1.76
N THR A 91 -23.23 -0.56 0.93
CA THR A 91 -23.52 -1.62 -0.03
C THR A 91 -23.66 -1.09 -1.45
N ASN A 92 -23.95 0.20 -1.61
CA ASN A 92 -24.03 0.83 -2.92
C ASN A 92 -22.65 1.33 -3.38
N ALA A 93 -22.18 0.78 -4.48
CA ALA A 93 -21.00 1.26 -5.18
C ALA A 93 -21.27 2.64 -5.79
N LEU A 94 -20.39 3.60 -5.52
CA LEU A 94 -20.45 4.93 -6.12
C LEU A 94 -19.54 5.00 -7.34
N LYS A 95 -19.98 5.79 -8.33
CA LYS A 95 -19.07 6.31 -9.35
C LYS A 95 -18.07 7.23 -8.69
N TYR A 96 -16.82 7.26 -9.15
CA TYR A 96 -15.83 8.21 -8.62
C TYR A 96 -14.74 8.53 -9.62
N LYS A 97 -14.05 9.63 -9.30
CA LYS A 97 -12.73 9.97 -9.81
C LYS A 97 -11.68 9.78 -8.74
N ALA A 98 -10.49 9.34 -9.13
CA ALA A 98 -9.31 9.37 -8.28
C ALA A 98 -8.15 10.04 -9.02
N GLU A 99 -7.39 10.86 -8.32
CA GLU A 99 -6.22 11.54 -8.85
C GLU A 99 -5.00 11.17 -8.01
N LEU A 100 -3.92 10.73 -8.64
CA LEU A 100 -2.65 10.55 -7.94
C LEU A 100 -2.06 11.93 -7.64
N THR A 101 -1.95 12.28 -6.38
CA THR A 101 -1.50 13.61 -5.94
C THR A 101 -0.03 13.65 -5.53
N SER A 102 0.52 12.51 -5.11
CA SER A 102 1.86 12.44 -4.56
C SER A 102 2.39 11.00 -4.56
N ILE A 103 3.69 10.87 -4.77
CA ILE A 103 4.45 9.65 -4.54
C ILE A 103 5.54 10.02 -3.55
N LYS A 104 5.54 9.40 -2.37
CA LYS A 104 6.58 9.60 -1.36
C LYS A 104 7.44 8.37 -1.21
N VAL A 105 8.74 8.57 -1.11
CA VAL A 105 9.73 7.50 -1.02
C VAL A 105 10.68 7.80 0.13
N GLY A 106 10.99 6.78 0.91
CA GLY A 106 12.01 6.82 1.95
C GLY A 106 12.89 5.60 1.88
N ALA A 107 14.21 5.80 1.91
CA ALA A 107 15.21 4.75 2.04
C ALA A 107 16.00 5.03 3.32
N ASN A 108 15.83 4.21 4.35
CA ASN A 108 16.41 4.39 5.69
C ASN A 108 16.04 5.69 6.45
N ASP A 109 15.23 6.56 5.86
CA ASP A 109 14.73 7.82 6.43
C ASP A 109 13.21 7.97 6.18
N PHE A 110 12.64 9.08 6.64
CA PHE A 110 11.25 9.44 6.41
C PHE A 110 10.96 9.57 4.91
N ALA A 111 9.77 9.09 4.51
CA ALA A 111 9.32 9.24 3.16
C ALA A 111 9.10 10.73 2.82
N THR A 112 9.78 11.19 1.78
CA THR A 112 9.65 12.54 1.22
C THR A 112 9.10 12.48 -0.20
N GLU A 113 8.63 13.60 -0.74
CA GLU A 113 8.13 13.63 -2.12
C GLU A 113 9.22 13.16 -3.09
N GLN A 114 8.86 12.20 -3.94
CA GLN A 114 9.75 11.74 -4.99
C GLN A 114 9.89 12.85 -6.05
N GLU A 115 11.12 13.09 -6.51
CA GLU A 115 11.37 14.00 -7.63
C GLU A 115 10.84 13.44 -8.96
N ASP A 116 10.72 14.31 -9.96
CA ASP A 116 10.18 13.98 -11.29
C ASP A 116 11.00 12.93 -12.05
N ASP A 117 12.27 12.70 -11.68
CA ASP A 117 13.14 11.66 -12.24
C ASP A 117 13.25 10.42 -11.33
N GLY A 118 12.51 10.40 -10.22
CA GLY A 118 12.57 9.30 -9.26
C GLY A 118 12.12 7.95 -9.81
N TYR A 119 12.53 6.90 -9.10
CA TYR A 119 12.50 5.52 -9.59
C TYR A 119 11.11 4.88 -9.66
N PHE A 120 10.22 5.19 -8.72
CA PHE A 120 8.95 4.50 -8.56
C PHE A 120 7.84 5.15 -9.40
N ALA A 121 6.97 4.31 -9.93
CA ALA A 121 5.72 4.67 -10.57
C ALA A 121 4.55 3.94 -9.92
N VAL A 122 3.36 4.54 -10.01
CA VAL A 122 2.10 3.91 -9.59
C VAL A 122 1.40 3.41 -10.84
N LEU A 123 0.95 2.16 -10.80
CA LEU A 123 0.05 1.60 -11.79
C LEU A 123 -1.37 1.59 -11.21
N ALA A 124 -2.33 2.07 -11.98
CA ALA A 124 -3.76 1.90 -11.73
C ALA A 124 -4.32 0.95 -12.79
N ASP A 125 -4.87 -0.18 -12.34
CA ASP A 125 -5.41 -1.25 -13.19
C ASP A 125 -4.42 -1.78 -14.25
N GLY A 126 -3.12 -1.73 -13.91
CA GLY A 126 -2.02 -2.15 -14.78
C GLY A 126 -1.49 -1.06 -15.71
N GLU A 127 -2.12 0.12 -15.76
CA GLU A 127 -1.66 1.26 -16.55
C GLU A 127 -0.93 2.28 -15.67
N LYS A 128 0.10 2.92 -16.22
CA LYS A 128 0.87 3.92 -15.47
C LYS A 128 0.01 5.15 -15.19
N LEU A 129 -0.08 5.53 -13.92
CA LEU A 129 -0.78 6.71 -13.44
C LEU A 129 0.25 7.79 -13.09
N GLU A 130 0.26 8.88 -13.87
CA GLU A 130 1.11 10.03 -13.59
C GLU A 130 0.50 10.91 -12.50
N ILE A 131 1.33 11.68 -11.79
CA ILE A 131 0.85 12.65 -10.81
C ILE A 131 -0.02 13.70 -11.51
N GLY A 132 -1.19 14.01 -10.95
CA GLY A 132 -2.20 14.90 -11.51
C GLY A 132 -3.09 14.26 -12.57
N ALA A 133 -2.86 13.00 -12.94
CA ALA A 133 -3.76 12.28 -13.85
C ALA A 133 -4.97 11.71 -13.09
N GLU A 134 -6.14 11.82 -13.70
CA GLU A 134 -7.40 11.30 -13.17
C GLU A 134 -7.71 9.91 -13.73
N ILE A 135 -8.12 8.98 -12.86
CA ILE A 135 -8.88 7.78 -13.23
C ILE A 135 -10.36 8.00 -12.94
N THR A 136 -11.23 7.46 -13.78
CA THR A 136 -12.68 7.47 -13.58
C THR A 136 -13.19 6.04 -13.52
N LYS A 137 -14.07 5.76 -12.56
CA LYS A 137 -14.65 4.44 -12.33
C LYS A 137 -16.16 4.53 -12.24
N GLU A 138 -16.82 3.77 -13.11
CA GLU A 138 -18.28 3.62 -13.09
C GLU A 138 -18.74 2.76 -11.90
N ALA A 139 -19.96 3.00 -11.41
CA ALA A 139 -20.50 2.29 -10.24
C ALA A 139 -20.51 0.75 -10.40
N ASN A 140 -20.74 0.25 -11.61
CA ASN A 140 -20.74 -1.20 -11.90
C ASN A 140 -19.33 -1.80 -12.11
N ALA A 141 -18.29 -0.98 -12.11
CA ALA A 141 -16.89 -1.37 -12.25
C ALA A 141 -16.00 -0.53 -11.31
N ASN A 142 -16.43 -0.37 -10.06
CA ASN A 142 -15.90 0.64 -9.13
C ASN A 142 -14.62 0.22 -8.37
N VAL A 143 -13.95 -0.84 -8.80
CA VAL A 143 -12.71 -1.28 -8.16
C VAL A 143 -11.52 -0.70 -8.93
N THR A 144 -10.60 -0.06 -8.22
CA THR A 144 -9.28 0.32 -8.73
C THR A 144 -8.24 -0.58 -8.08
N MET A 145 -7.34 -1.13 -8.89
CA MET A 145 -6.20 -1.91 -8.42
C MET A 145 -4.92 -1.08 -8.53
N LEU A 146 -4.26 -0.81 -7.40
CA LEU A 146 -3.02 -0.03 -7.36
C LEU A 146 -1.81 -0.93 -7.12
N THR A 147 -0.75 -0.71 -7.88
CA THR A 147 0.52 -1.44 -7.75
C THR A 147 1.69 -0.46 -7.89
N ILE A 148 2.79 -0.71 -7.18
CA ILE A 148 4.05 0.02 -7.39
C ILE A 148 4.87 -0.69 -8.47
N ALA A 149 5.44 0.08 -9.40
CA ALA A 149 6.32 -0.40 -10.44
C ALA A 149 7.59 0.46 -10.54
N ALA A 150 8.59 -0.04 -11.25
CA ALA A 150 9.67 0.81 -11.73
C ALA A 150 9.15 1.75 -12.83
N LYS A 151 9.73 2.95 -12.94
CA LYS A 151 9.29 3.96 -13.93
C LYS A 151 9.54 3.55 -15.38
N SER A 152 10.49 2.64 -15.61
CA SER A 152 10.72 1.95 -16.87
C SER A 152 11.37 0.59 -16.62
N GLU A 153 11.35 -0.30 -17.61
CA GLU A 153 11.96 -1.65 -17.51
C GLU A 153 13.49 -1.59 -17.29
N ASP A 154 14.13 -0.56 -17.85
CA ASP A 154 15.57 -0.34 -17.75
C ASP A 154 15.98 0.47 -16.52
N ALA A 155 15.02 0.97 -15.74
CA ALA A 155 15.32 1.77 -14.55
C ALA A 155 16.08 0.92 -13.51
N THR A 156 17.12 1.52 -12.95
CA THR A 156 17.82 1.03 -11.76
C THR A 156 17.52 1.98 -10.61
N ALA A 157 17.20 1.43 -9.43
CA ALA A 157 16.97 2.25 -8.27
C ALA A 157 18.32 2.75 -7.72
N ASP A 158 18.39 4.01 -7.33
CA ASP A 158 19.50 4.54 -6.52
C ASP A 158 19.26 4.12 -5.06
N LEU A 159 19.38 2.81 -4.83
CA LEU A 159 19.20 2.17 -3.55
C LEU A 159 20.43 1.31 -3.28
N GLU A 160 20.86 1.27 -2.04
CA GLU A 160 21.98 0.43 -1.61
C GLU A 160 21.50 -0.94 -1.11
N ALA A 161 22.45 -1.87 -0.99
CA ALA A 161 22.16 -3.11 -0.27
C ALA A 161 21.74 -2.77 1.15
N ASN A 162 20.77 -3.50 1.69
CA ASN A 162 20.34 -3.40 3.09
C ASN A 162 19.55 -2.13 3.46
N GLU A 163 19.02 -1.42 2.48
CA GLU A 163 18.13 -0.30 2.77
C GLU A 163 16.70 -0.76 3.06
N SER A 164 16.07 -0.12 4.05
CA SER A 164 14.63 -0.22 4.28
C SER A 164 13.89 0.80 3.43
N VAL A 165 13.13 0.32 2.45
CA VAL A 165 12.39 1.18 1.50
C VAL A 165 10.92 1.27 1.89
N VAL A 166 10.39 2.50 1.89
CA VAL A 166 8.96 2.82 2.01
C VAL A 166 8.54 3.55 0.74
N VAL A 167 7.42 3.15 0.15
CA VAL A 167 6.76 3.92 -0.91
C VAL A 167 5.31 4.17 -0.50
N GLN A 168 4.86 5.41 -0.61
CA GLN A 168 3.49 5.82 -0.33
C GLN A 168 2.92 6.54 -1.56
N ALA A 169 1.79 6.06 -2.06
CA ALA A 169 1.01 6.73 -3.10
C ALA A 169 -0.20 7.41 -2.45
N LEU A 170 -0.41 8.69 -2.72
CA LEU A 170 -1.54 9.45 -2.19
C LEU A 170 -2.53 9.75 -3.30
N LEU A 171 -3.76 9.25 -3.15
CA LEU A 171 -4.85 9.54 -4.09
C LEU A 171 -5.89 10.47 -3.46
N ALA A 172 -6.27 11.50 -4.21
CA ALA A 172 -7.49 12.28 -3.93
C ALA A 172 -8.67 11.58 -4.60
N VAL A 173 -9.70 11.21 -3.83
CA VAL A 173 -10.86 10.47 -4.34
C VAL A 173 -12.13 11.29 -4.17
N THR A 174 -12.86 11.48 -5.27
CA THR A 174 -14.09 12.28 -5.34
C THR A 174 -15.22 11.42 -5.92
N PRO A 175 -16.27 11.09 -5.14
CA PRO A 175 -17.45 10.43 -5.68
C PRO A 175 -18.20 11.33 -6.67
N GLU A 176 -18.84 10.72 -7.65
CA GLU A 176 -19.71 11.37 -8.62
C GLU A 176 -21.16 10.88 -8.45
N ALA A 177 -22.11 11.78 -8.64
CA ALA A 177 -23.55 11.50 -8.57
C ALA A 177 -24.10 10.90 -9.88
#